data_AF-A0A358CSD7-F1
#
_entry.id   AF-A0A358CSD7-F1
#
_cell.length_a   1.000
_cell.length_b   1.000
_cell.length_c   1.000
_cell.angle_alpha   90.00
_cell.angle_beta   90.00
_cell.angle_gamma   90.00
#
_symmetry.space_group_name_H-M   'P 1'
#
loop_
_entity.id
_entity.type
_entity.pdbx_description
1 polymer ?
#
loop_
_entity_poly.entity_id
_entity_poly.type
_entity_poly.pdbx_seq_one_letter_code
_entity_poly.pdbx_strand_id
1 'polypeptide(L)'
;LPATPRRREDARNKGLAPTGAVLGWPAMAAVVLVVLPIWFRATVSAAVAAIENIQMTGKGWSYHVFLPLIFPTVVVVVLALGVLLLVRTLFDGAAWRIDRLIFRFERIDPSIGLQRIVSAATVVRVILSFVGLAVLVTASWLLAGPLIVVLGDLPVRLGRGAGQGSEVLSAAVNYLWGILAIASIVSVMDWWLQRFRFERKIRMTPSEFREELRSLRADPKVRWQRNG
;
A
#
# COMPACT_ATOMS: atom_id res chain seq x y z
N LEU A 1 -4.61 -30.94 8.69
CA LEU A 1 -3.71 -31.20 7.54
C LEU A 1 -3.52 -29.91 6.74
N PRO A 2 -2.34 -29.65 6.15
CA PRO A 2 -2.15 -28.51 5.25
C PRO A 2 -3.05 -28.63 4.02
N ALA A 3 -3.52 -27.50 3.50
CA ALA A 3 -4.43 -27.49 2.35
C ALA A 3 -3.72 -27.88 1.05
N THR A 4 -4.39 -28.69 0.21
CA THR A 4 -3.98 -29.01 -1.16
C THR A 4 -3.83 -27.76 -2.04
N PRO A 5 -3.09 -27.85 -3.16
CA PRO A 5 -2.99 -26.75 -4.13
C PRO A 5 -4.35 -26.30 -4.68
N ARG A 6 -5.26 -27.25 -4.97
CA ARG A 6 -6.61 -26.97 -5.49
C ARG A 6 -7.45 -26.15 -4.50
N ARG A 7 -7.49 -26.53 -3.21
CA ARG A 7 -8.23 -25.74 -2.20
C ARG A 7 -7.62 -24.36 -1.95
N ARG A 8 -6.29 -24.20 -2.08
CA ARG A 8 -5.63 -22.88 -2.01
C ARG A 8 -6.06 -21.99 -3.17
N GLU A 9 -6.13 -22.56 -4.37
CA GLU A 9 -6.58 -21.84 -5.56
C GLU A 9 -8.07 -21.49 -5.50
N ASP A 10 -8.92 -22.41 -5.05
CA ASP A 10 -10.35 -22.12 -4.83
C ASP A 10 -10.58 -21.06 -3.75
N ALA A 11 -9.79 -21.06 -2.68
CA ALA A 11 -9.84 -20.02 -1.66
C ALA A 11 -9.37 -18.66 -2.21
N ARG A 12 -8.35 -18.63 -3.09
CA ARG A 12 -7.94 -17.44 -3.84
C ARG A 12 -9.02 -16.95 -4.80
N ASN A 13 -9.73 -17.87 -5.46
CA ASN A 13 -10.83 -17.55 -6.37
C ASN A 13 -12.01 -16.91 -5.62
N LYS A 14 -12.30 -17.42 -4.41
CA LYS A 14 -13.29 -16.86 -3.48
C LYS A 14 -12.86 -15.54 -2.83
N GLY A 15 -11.68 -14.98 -3.17
CA GLY A 15 -11.19 -13.71 -2.64
C GLY A 15 -10.81 -13.75 -1.17
N LEU A 16 -10.56 -14.94 -0.62
CA LEU A 16 -10.21 -15.12 0.80
C LEU A 16 -8.71 -14.99 1.06
N ALA A 17 -7.89 -14.92 0.00
CA ALA A 17 -6.45 -14.82 0.13
C ALA A 17 -6.01 -13.46 0.69
N PRO A 18 -4.95 -13.42 1.50
CA PRO A 18 -4.35 -12.16 1.95
C PRO A 18 -3.88 -11.38 0.73
N THR A 19 -4.28 -10.12 0.63
CA THR A 19 -3.86 -9.24 -0.46
C THR A 19 -2.55 -8.53 -0.13
N GLY A 20 -1.63 -8.48 -1.09
CA GLY A 20 -0.38 -7.71 -1.02
C GLY A 20 -0.58 -6.20 -0.91
N ALA A 21 -1.82 -5.70 -1.05
CA ALA A 21 -2.16 -4.29 -0.91
C ALA A 21 -1.68 -3.68 0.42
N VAL A 22 -1.66 -4.46 1.51
CA VAL A 22 -1.16 -4.00 2.82
C VAL A 22 0.32 -3.63 2.76
N LEU A 23 1.11 -4.36 1.98
CA LEU A 23 2.54 -4.10 1.74
C LEU A 23 2.78 -3.09 0.60
N GLY A 24 1.75 -2.78 -0.18
CA GLY A 24 1.84 -1.87 -1.32
C GLY A 24 2.00 -0.41 -0.91
N TRP A 25 1.27 0.04 0.11
CA TRP A 25 1.31 1.44 0.53
C TRP A 25 2.65 1.87 1.17
N PRO A 26 3.34 1.07 2.01
CA PRO A 26 4.66 1.45 2.53
C PRO A 26 5.71 1.43 1.42
N ALA A 27 5.64 0.48 0.49
CA ALA A 27 6.54 0.44 -0.67
C ALA A 27 6.35 1.68 -1.56
N MET A 28 5.10 2.07 -1.80
CA MET A 28 4.77 3.30 -2.52
C MET A 28 5.32 4.53 -1.79
N ALA A 29 5.07 4.64 -0.48
CA ALA A 29 5.56 5.74 0.35
C ALA A 29 7.10 5.82 0.36
N ALA A 30 7.79 4.68 0.41
CA ALA A 30 9.25 4.62 0.31
C ALA A 30 9.77 5.24 -0.98
N VAL A 31 9.18 4.87 -2.11
CA VAL A 31 9.58 5.43 -3.42
C VAL A 31 9.30 6.92 -3.50
N VAL A 32 8.15 7.36 -2.99
CA VAL A 32 7.84 8.80 -2.90
C VAL A 32 8.88 9.53 -2.06
N LEU A 33 9.26 9.02 -0.88
CA LEU A 33 10.28 9.65 -0.03
C LEU A 33 11.67 9.68 -0.68
N VAL A 34 12.05 8.63 -1.41
CA VAL A 34 13.33 8.60 -2.15
C VAL A 34 13.36 9.64 -3.26
N VAL A 35 12.25 9.81 -3.99
CA VAL A 35 12.16 10.76 -5.11
C VAL A 35 11.88 12.19 -4.64
N LEU A 36 11.38 12.38 -3.40
CA LEU A 36 10.97 13.67 -2.85
C LEU A 36 12.03 14.78 -2.99
N PRO A 37 13.33 14.56 -2.71
CA PRO A 37 14.34 15.62 -2.87
C PRO A 37 14.52 16.03 -4.34
N ILE A 38 14.44 15.08 -5.27
CA ILE A 38 14.55 15.33 -6.71
C ILE A 38 13.34 16.12 -7.19
N TRP A 39 12.14 15.67 -6.79
CA TRP A 39 10.89 16.36 -7.07
C TRP A 39 10.89 17.77 -6.51
N PHE A 40 11.31 17.97 -5.26
CA PHE A 40 11.37 19.28 -4.62
C PHE A 40 12.29 20.24 -5.39
N ARG A 41 13.49 19.79 -5.76
CA ARG A 41 14.42 20.60 -6.56
C ARG A 41 13.86 20.95 -7.94
N ALA A 42 13.24 20.00 -8.62
CA ALA A 42 12.64 20.22 -9.94
C ALA A 42 11.46 21.20 -9.88
N THR A 43 10.57 21.04 -8.90
CA THR A 43 9.38 21.88 -8.74
C THR A 43 9.74 23.29 -8.29
N VAL A 44 10.68 23.45 -7.34
CA VAL A 44 11.13 24.77 -6.89
C VAL A 44 11.85 25.52 -8.01
N SER A 45 12.74 24.86 -8.76
CA SER A 45 13.42 25.50 -9.89
C SER A 45 12.44 25.91 -11.00
N ALA A 46 11.46 25.05 -11.33
CA ALA A 46 10.39 25.39 -12.26
C ALA A 46 9.53 26.56 -11.76
N ALA A 47 9.23 26.62 -10.46
CA ALA A 47 8.47 27.71 -9.85
C ALA A 47 9.24 29.04 -9.90
N VAL A 48 10.54 29.04 -9.60
CA VAL A 48 11.39 30.23 -9.70
C VAL A 48 11.45 30.72 -11.15
N ALA A 49 11.71 29.83 -12.11
CA ALA A 49 11.73 30.16 -13.52
C ALA A 49 10.38 30.70 -14.02
N ALA A 50 9.26 30.17 -13.49
CA ALA A 50 7.92 30.67 -13.78
C ALA A 50 7.73 32.12 -13.31
N ILE A 51 8.14 32.42 -12.08
CA ILE A 51 8.05 33.77 -11.51
C ILE A 51 8.92 34.75 -12.30
N GLU A 52 10.17 34.39 -12.61
CA GLU A 52 11.07 35.20 -13.43
C GLU A 52 10.49 35.47 -14.82
N ASN A 53 9.92 34.45 -15.46
CA ASN A 53 9.32 34.59 -16.79
C ASN A 53 8.14 35.58 -16.79
N ILE A 54 7.25 35.48 -15.80
CA ILE A 54 6.10 36.37 -15.64
C ILE A 54 6.57 37.82 -15.39
N GLN A 55 7.59 38.00 -14.54
CA GLN A 55 8.14 39.33 -14.25
C GLN A 55 8.83 39.96 -15.46
N MET A 56 9.61 39.19 -16.23
CA MET A 56 10.39 39.71 -17.35
C MET A 56 9.57 39.96 -18.62
N THR A 57 8.60 39.09 -18.93
CA THR A 57 7.87 39.17 -20.21
C THR A 57 6.50 39.83 -20.09
N GLY A 58 5.93 39.94 -18.87
CA GLY A 58 4.59 40.47 -18.63
C GLY A 58 3.45 39.66 -19.29
N LYS A 59 3.78 38.60 -20.03
CA LYS A 59 2.84 37.66 -20.62
C LYS A 59 2.48 36.64 -19.54
N GLY A 60 1.18 36.40 -19.39
CA GLY A 60 0.64 35.48 -18.39
C GLY A 60 1.01 34.01 -18.64
N TRP A 61 0.23 33.12 -18.05
CA TRP A 61 0.49 31.70 -18.02
C TRP A 61 0.59 31.07 -19.43
N SER A 62 1.78 30.60 -19.79
CA SER A 62 2.06 29.85 -21.01
C SER A 62 2.31 28.37 -20.72
N TYR A 63 2.11 27.50 -21.70
CA TYR A 63 2.37 26.06 -21.57
C TYR A 63 3.85 25.78 -21.22
N HIS A 64 4.78 26.63 -21.67
CA HIS A 64 6.20 26.54 -21.29
C HIS A 64 6.46 26.76 -19.80
N VAL A 65 5.56 27.45 -19.10
CA VAL A 65 5.62 27.71 -17.65
C VAL A 65 4.89 26.60 -16.88
N PHE A 66 3.75 26.15 -17.39
CA PHE A 66 2.94 25.12 -16.75
C PHE A 66 3.56 23.71 -16.81
N LEU A 67 4.11 23.32 -17.96
CA LEU A 67 4.61 21.95 -18.16
C LEU A 67 5.72 21.57 -17.17
N PRO A 68 6.76 22.41 -16.96
CA PRO A 68 7.82 22.12 -16.00
C PRO A 68 7.34 22.07 -14.55
N LEU A 69 6.22 22.73 -14.22
CA LEU A 69 5.65 22.74 -12.87
C LEU A 69 4.85 21.45 -12.57
N ILE A 70 4.10 20.95 -13.57
CA ILE A 70 3.21 19.79 -13.41
C ILE A 70 3.96 18.48 -13.65
N PHE A 71 4.87 18.45 -14.63
CA PHE A 71 5.54 17.23 -15.09
C PHE A 71 6.25 16.44 -13.97
N PRO A 72 7.05 17.06 -13.08
CA PRO A 72 7.69 16.33 -11.98
C PRO A 72 6.67 15.62 -11.08
N THR A 73 5.54 16.27 -10.80
CA THR A 73 4.47 15.72 -9.96
C THR A 73 3.79 14.54 -10.64
N VAL A 74 3.49 14.63 -11.94
CA VAL A 74 2.93 13.52 -12.71
C VAL A 74 3.86 12.31 -12.70
N VAL A 75 5.16 12.52 -12.88
CA VAL A 75 6.16 11.44 -12.82
C VAL A 75 6.15 10.74 -11.46
N VAL A 76 6.14 11.49 -10.36
CA VAL A 76 6.08 10.90 -9.01
C VAL A 76 4.80 10.09 -8.80
N VAL A 77 3.64 10.60 -9.23
CA VAL A 77 2.36 9.90 -9.12
C VAL A 77 2.37 8.60 -9.93
N VAL A 78 2.84 8.65 -11.18
CA VAL A 78 2.93 7.45 -12.04
C VAL A 78 3.88 6.41 -11.45
N LEU A 79 5.04 6.82 -10.93
CA LEU A 79 5.98 5.91 -10.27
C LEU A 79 5.36 5.28 -9.01
N ALA A 80 4.70 6.06 -8.17
CA ALA A 80 4.04 5.59 -6.97
C ALA A 80 2.95 4.54 -7.29
N LEU A 81 2.07 4.85 -8.26
CA LEU A 81 1.05 3.92 -8.72
C LEU A 81 1.65 2.67 -9.37
N GLY A 82 2.72 2.81 -10.15
CA GLY A 82 3.43 1.70 -10.76
C GLY A 82 3.97 0.71 -9.72
N VAL A 83 4.57 1.21 -8.64
CA VAL A 83 5.09 0.39 -7.54
C VAL A 83 3.96 -0.31 -6.79
N LEU A 84 2.87 0.39 -6.51
CA LEU A 84 1.69 -0.20 -5.88
C LEU A 84 1.14 -1.38 -6.70
N LEU A 85 1.00 -1.18 -8.02
CA LEU A 85 0.57 -2.23 -8.94
C LEU A 85 1.56 -3.39 -8.99
N LEU A 86 2.86 -3.10 -9.04
CA LEU A 86 3.92 -4.12 -9.05
C LEU A 86 3.85 -4.99 -7.79
N VAL A 87 3.84 -4.39 -6.60
CA VAL A 87 3.74 -5.13 -5.33
C VAL A 87 2.47 -5.97 -5.30
N ARG A 88 1.33 -5.41 -5.71
CA ARG A 88 0.08 -6.17 -5.77
C ARG A 88 0.19 -7.38 -6.70
N THR A 89 0.75 -7.21 -7.89
CA THR A 89 0.92 -8.31 -8.85
C THR A 89 1.90 -9.38 -8.37
N LEU A 90 2.97 -9.01 -7.67
CA LEU A 90 3.96 -9.95 -7.12
C LEU A 90 3.38 -10.82 -6.00
N PHE A 91 2.62 -10.22 -5.08
CA PHE A 91 2.09 -10.93 -3.91
C PHE A 91 0.77 -11.67 -4.19
N ASP A 92 -0.12 -11.08 -4.99
CA ASP A 92 -1.42 -11.68 -5.30
C ASP A 92 -1.38 -12.61 -6.52
N GLY A 93 -0.32 -12.49 -7.33
CA GLY A 93 -0.27 -12.98 -8.70
C GLY A 93 -1.06 -12.07 -9.64
N ALA A 94 -0.72 -12.07 -10.93
CA ALA A 94 -1.49 -11.39 -11.97
C ALA A 94 -2.84 -12.09 -12.23
N ALA A 95 -3.67 -12.26 -11.21
CA ALA A 95 -5.00 -12.85 -11.31
C ALA A 95 -6.02 -11.80 -11.76
N TRP A 96 -5.83 -11.26 -12.96
CA TRP A 96 -6.82 -10.46 -13.69
C TRP A 96 -7.99 -11.38 -14.06
N ARG A 97 -8.94 -11.56 -13.14
CA ARG A 97 -10.11 -12.43 -13.35
C ARG A 97 -11.33 -11.56 -13.62
N ILE A 98 -11.64 -11.41 -14.90
CA ILE A 98 -12.80 -10.66 -15.41
C ILE A 98 -14.11 -11.19 -14.81
N ASP A 99 -14.19 -12.49 -14.49
CA ASP A 99 -15.36 -13.11 -13.85
C ASP A 99 -15.77 -12.49 -12.51
N ARG A 100 -14.86 -11.80 -11.81
CA ARG A 100 -15.17 -11.08 -10.56
C ARG A 100 -15.82 -9.71 -10.78
N LEU A 101 -15.80 -9.18 -12.00
CA LEU A 101 -16.51 -7.95 -12.38
C LEU A 101 -17.98 -8.21 -12.71
N ILE A 102 -18.38 -9.47 -12.90
CA ILE A 102 -19.77 -9.84 -13.17
C ILE A 102 -20.56 -9.73 -11.86
N PHE A 103 -21.40 -8.71 -11.77
CA PHE A 103 -22.29 -8.48 -10.63
C PHE A 103 -23.34 -9.60 -10.56
N ARG A 104 -23.20 -10.52 -9.60
CA ARG A 104 -24.18 -11.60 -9.37
C ARG A 104 -25.04 -11.27 -8.16
N PHE A 105 -26.29 -10.87 -8.41
CA PHE A 105 -27.27 -10.53 -7.38
C PHE A 105 -27.60 -11.70 -6.43
N GLU A 106 -27.47 -12.95 -6.90
CA GLU A 106 -27.76 -14.18 -6.15
C GLU A 106 -26.82 -14.44 -4.96
N ARG A 107 -25.78 -13.62 -4.76
CA ARG A 107 -24.77 -13.80 -3.70
C ARG A 107 -24.85 -12.75 -2.58
N ILE A 108 -25.80 -11.83 -2.63
CA ILE A 108 -25.95 -10.75 -1.64
C ILE A 108 -27.10 -11.11 -0.71
N ASP A 109 -26.81 -11.90 0.33
CA ASP A 109 -27.69 -12.02 1.49
C ASP A 109 -27.23 -11.01 2.57
N PRO A 110 -27.97 -9.92 2.81
CA PRO A 110 -27.58 -8.87 3.76
C PRO A 110 -27.42 -9.40 5.18
N SER A 111 -28.19 -10.42 5.57
CA SER A 111 -28.20 -10.99 6.91
C SER A 111 -26.89 -11.74 7.21
N ILE A 112 -26.42 -12.53 6.25
CA ILE A 112 -25.13 -13.24 6.31
C ILE A 112 -23.96 -12.23 6.25
N GLY A 113 -24.14 -11.13 5.51
CA GLY A 113 -23.21 -10.00 5.48
C GLY A 113 -23.03 -9.37 6.85
N LEU A 114 -24.12 -9.04 7.56
CA LEU A 114 -24.08 -8.47 8.90
C LEU A 114 -23.43 -9.42 9.92
N GLN A 115 -23.77 -10.71 9.90
CA GLN A 115 -23.14 -11.70 10.80
C GLN A 115 -21.63 -11.83 10.55
N ARG A 116 -21.16 -11.69 9.30
CA ARG A 116 -19.73 -11.66 9.00
C ARG A 116 -19.05 -10.42 9.57
N ILE A 117 -19.72 -9.27 9.49
CA ILE A 117 -19.21 -8.00 10.04
C ILE A 117 -19.16 -8.09 11.57
N VAL A 118 -20.23 -8.56 12.20
CA VAL A 118 -20.31 -8.76 13.66
C VAL A 118 -19.86 -10.17 14.04
N SER A 119 -18.63 -10.52 13.66
CA SER A 119 -18.00 -11.79 14.07
C SER A 119 -16.83 -11.53 15.02
N ALA A 120 -16.53 -12.48 15.90
CA ALA A 120 -15.36 -12.42 16.77
C ALA A 120 -14.06 -12.20 15.97
N ALA A 121 -13.98 -12.74 14.75
CA ALA A 121 -12.86 -12.52 13.84
C ALA A 121 -12.72 -11.05 13.41
N THR A 122 -13.84 -10.34 13.21
CA THR A 122 -13.84 -8.90 12.91
C THR A 122 -13.43 -8.09 14.12
N VAL A 123 -13.95 -8.37 15.32
CA VAL A 123 -13.57 -7.67 16.55
C VAL A 123 -12.06 -7.73 16.77
N VAL A 124 -11.46 -8.91 16.65
CA VAL A 124 -10.00 -9.05 16.80
C VAL A 124 -9.25 -8.30 15.71
N ARG A 125 -9.78 -8.22 14.48
CA ARG A 125 -9.17 -7.41 13.40
C ARG A 125 -9.20 -5.92 13.73
N VAL A 126 -10.33 -5.42 14.24
CA VAL A 126 -10.46 -4.01 14.64
C VAL A 126 -9.48 -3.68 15.76
N ILE A 127 -9.38 -4.53 16.79
CA ILE A 127 -8.43 -4.35 17.89
C ILE A 127 -7.00 -4.28 17.37
N LEU A 128 -6.58 -5.22 16.52
CA LEU A 128 -5.23 -5.21 15.95
C LEU A 128 -4.95 -3.97 15.09
N SER A 129 -5.96 -3.51 14.33
CA SER A 129 -5.84 -2.28 13.53
C SER A 129 -5.68 -1.06 14.43
N PHE A 130 -6.43 -1.01 15.53
CA PHE A 130 -6.33 0.06 16.53
C PHE A 130 -4.97 0.06 17.23
N VAL A 131 -4.43 -1.12 17.57
CA VAL A 131 -3.08 -1.26 18.12
C VAL A 131 -2.04 -0.76 17.12
N GLY A 132 -2.15 -1.12 15.84
CA GLY A 132 -1.25 -0.61 14.79
C GLY A 132 -1.31 0.91 14.67
N LEU A 133 -2.50 1.51 14.73
CA LEU A 133 -2.67 2.96 14.74
C LEU A 133 -2.06 3.60 15.98
N ALA A 134 -2.29 3.04 17.18
CA ALA A 134 -1.71 3.53 18.42
C ALA A 134 -0.16 3.53 18.35
N VAL A 135 0.44 2.46 17.83
CA VAL A 135 1.89 2.37 17.61
C VAL A 135 2.38 3.49 16.69
N LEU A 136 1.67 3.77 15.59
CA LEU A 136 2.03 4.85 14.67
C LEU A 136 1.90 6.23 15.30
N VAL A 137 0.85 6.48 16.09
CA VAL A 137 0.66 7.75 16.80
C VAL A 137 1.75 7.95 17.84
N THR A 138 2.07 6.93 18.64
CA THR A 138 3.15 7.01 19.63
C THR A 138 4.51 7.21 18.97
N ALA A 139 4.81 6.49 17.88
CA ALA A 139 6.02 6.67 17.10
C ALA A 139 6.14 8.10 16.54
N SER A 140 5.04 8.60 15.96
CA SER A 140 4.92 9.96 15.43
C SER A 140 5.22 11.01 16.50
N TRP A 141 4.73 10.80 17.73
CA TRP A 141 5.00 11.69 18.86
C TRP A 141 6.47 11.65 19.31
N LEU A 142 7.03 10.45 19.49
CA LEU A 142 8.41 10.26 19.97
C LEU A 142 9.44 10.80 18.97
N LEU A 143 9.19 10.66 17.67
CA LEU A 143 10.09 11.13 16.61
C LEU A 143 9.94 12.63 16.32
N ALA A 144 8.91 13.29 16.83
CA ALA A 144 8.62 14.68 16.49
C ALA A 144 9.60 15.68 17.13
N GLY A 145 10.31 15.30 18.21
CA GLY A 145 11.19 16.19 18.98
C GLY A 145 12.16 17.01 18.10
N PRO A 146 13.05 16.38 17.30
CA PRO A 146 13.97 17.10 16.43
C PRO A 146 13.27 18.02 15.41
N LEU A 147 12.13 17.59 14.86
CA LEU A 147 11.36 18.38 13.91
C LEU A 147 10.73 19.61 14.59
N ILE A 148 10.17 19.45 15.79
CA ILE A 148 9.56 20.55 16.56
C ILE A 148 10.62 21.59 16.93
N VAL A 149 11.84 21.17 17.31
CA VAL A 149 12.94 22.10 17.60
C VAL A 149 13.30 22.92 16.36
N VAL A 150 13.51 22.25 15.22
CA VAL A 150 13.85 22.94 13.96
C VAL A 150 12.73 23.89 13.52
N LEU A 151 11.47 23.50 13.68
CA LEU A 151 10.31 24.34 13.37
C LEU A 151 10.13 25.51 14.36
N GLY A 152 10.48 25.33 15.64
CA GLY A 152 10.43 26.37 16.67
C GLY A 152 11.49 27.46 16.46
N ASP A 153 12.64 27.09 15.89
CA ASP A 153 13.74 28.02 15.59
C ASP A 153 13.57 28.76 14.25
N LEU A 154 12.60 28.37 13.42
CA LEU A 154 12.29 29.03 12.15
C LEU A 154 12.06 30.55 12.27
N PRO A 155 11.16 31.06 13.14
CA PRO A 155 10.90 32.50 13.23
C PRO A 155 12.13 33.31 13.63
N VAL A 156 13.06 32.74 14.41
CA VAL A 156 14.31 33.41 14.83
C VAL A 156 15.34 33.46 13.70
N ARG A 157 15.25 32.53 12.72
CA ARG A 157 16.27 32.33 11.68
C ARG A 157 15.92 32.95 10.32
N LEU A 158 14.66 33.31 10.06
CA LEU A 158 14.20 33.92 8.80
C LEU A 158 14.96 35.19 8.35
N GLY A 159 15.76 35.81 9.21
CA GLY A 159 16.62 36.96 8.87
C GLY A 159 18.00 36.61 8.27
N ARG A 160 18.40 35.34 8.12
CA ARG A 160 19.80 34.96 7.78
C ARG A 160 19.95 33.96 6.59
N GLY A 161 19.46 34.31 5.40
CA GLY A 161 19.98 33.79 4.12
C GLY A 161 19.54 32.38 3.65
N ALA A 162 19.82 32.12 2.36
CA ALA A 162 19.23 31.07 1.50
C ALA A 162 19.60 29.59 1.79
N GLY A 163 20.35 29.29 2.87
CA GLY A 163 20.76 27.92 3.24
C GLY A 163 19.80 27.18 4.16
N GLN A 164 18.68 27.79 4.54
CA GLN A 164 17.85 27.34 5.69
C GLN A 164 16.77 26.32 5.32
N GLY A 165 16.28 26.35 4.07
CA GLY A 165 15.27 25.40 3.61
C GLY A 165 15.76 23.95 3.62
N SER A 166 17.07 23.72 3.52
CA SER A 166 17.65 22.37 3.53
C SER A 166 17.70 21.70 4.90
N GLU A 167 17.82 22.46 6.00
CA GLU A 167 17.80 21.90 7.37
C GLU A 167 16.38 21.46 7.77
N VAL A 168 15.38 22.27 7.44
CA VAL A 168 13.97 21.93 7.68
C VAL A 168 13.54 20.74 6.82
N LEU A 169 13.92 20.75 5.54
CA LEU A 169 13.63 19.65 4.63
C LEU A 169 14.32 18.36 5.08
N SER A 170 15.58 18.42 5.53
CA SER A 170 16.28 17.22 6.01
C SER A 170 15.69 16.67 7.30
N ALA A 171 15.31 17.54 8.25
CA ALA A 171 14.62 17.13 9.48
C ALA A 171 13.26 16.49 9.17
N ALA A 172 12.47 17.07 8.26
CA ALA A 172 11.19 16.53 7.84
C ALA A 172 11.34 15.19 7.11
N VAL A 173 12.32 15.06 6.20
CA VAL A 173 12.60 13.81 5.49
C VAL A 173 13.04 12.71 6.46
N ASN A 174 13.93 13.03 7.41
CA ASN A 174 14.37 12.06 8.43
C ASN A 174 13.21 11.60 9.32
N TYR A 175 12.33 12.52 9.71
CA TYR A 175 11.12 12.19 10.45
C TYR A 175 10.20 11.23 9.66
N LEU A 176 9.96 11.53 8.38
CA LEU A 176 9.15 10.69 7.50
C LEU A 176 9.77 9.30 7.30
N TRP A 177 11.10 9.20 7.19
CA TRP A 177 11.79 7.91 7.14
C TRP A 177 11.62 7.09 8.43
N GLY A 178 11.71 7.73 9.59
CA GLY A 178 11.48 7.08 10.88
C GLY A 178 10.07 6.52 11.02
N ILE A 179 9.05 7.31 10.65
CA ILE A 179 7.66 6.84 10.63
C ILE A 179 7.48 5.72 9.61
N LEU A 180 8.04 5.87 8.41
CA LEU A 180 7.92 4.87 7.35
C LEU A 180 8.52 3.51 7.76
N ALA A 181 9.63 3.51 8.49
CA ALA A 181 10.24 2.28 8.98
C ALA A 181 9.28 1.54 9.92
N ILE A 182 8.66 2.25 10.86
CA ILE A 182 7.71 1.68 11.83
C ILE A 182 6.43 1.23 11.12
N ALA A 183 5.91 2.05 10.22
CA ALA A 183 4.80 1.73 9.32
C ALA A 183 5.03 0.44 8.52
N SER A 184 6.24 0.27 7.98
CA SER A 184 6.62 -0.92 7.24
C SER A 184 6.61 -2.16 8.13
N ILE A 185 7.13 -2.07 9.36
CA ILE A 185 7.08 -3.17 10.34
C ILE A 185 5.63 -3.54 10.68
N VAL A 186 4.78 -2.55 10.96
CA VAL A 186 3.35 -2.77 11.26
C VAL A 186 2.64 -3.42 10.07
N SER A 187 2.91 -2.96 8.85
CA SER A 187 2.33 -3.51 7.62
C SER A 187 2.76 -4.96 7.38
N VAL A 188 4.04 -5.28 7.57
CA VAL A 188 4.55 -6.66 7.47
C VAL A 188 3.91 -7.57 8.51
N MET A 189 3.77 -7.10 9.75
CA MET A 189 3.12 -7.84 10.82
C MET A 189 1.64 -8.09 10.51
N ASP A 190 0.91 -7.09 10.01
CA ASP A 190 -0.49 -7.25 9.61
C ASP A 190 -0.62 -8.27 8.46
N TRP A 191 0.22 -8.15 7.43
CA TRP A 191 0.24 -9.13 6.34
C TRP A 191 0.52 -10.56 6.85
N TRP A 192 1.48 -10.71 7.77
CA TRP A 192 1.80 -12.01 8.38
C TRP A 192 0.62 -12.57 9.18
N LEU A 193 -0.06 -11.74 9.99
CA LEU A 193 -1.24 -12.14 10.76
C LEU A 193 -2.40 -12.53 9.83
N GLN A 194 -2.61 -11.80 8.74
CA GLN A 194 -3.59 -12.13 7.71
C GLN A 194 -3.25 -13.46 7.04
N ARG A 195 -1.98 -13.69 6.73
CA ARG A 195 -1.49 -14.95 6.15
C ARG A 195 -1.70 -16.13 7.08
N PHE A 196 -1.32 -15.98 8.34
CA PHE A 196 -1.50 -17.01 9.37
C PHE A 196 -2.98 -17.38 9.56
N ARG A 197 -3.87 -16.38 9.63
CA ARG A 197 -5.32 -16.60 9.74
C ARG A 197 -5.88 -17.29 8.50
N PHE A 198 -5.44 -16.89 7.31
CA PHE A 198 -5.83 -17.53 6.06
C PHE A 198 -5.44 -19.00 6.06
N GLU A 199 -4.18 -19.31 6.39
CA GLU A 199 -3.69 -20.69 6.45
C GLU A 199 -4.45 -21.54 7.47
N ARG A 200 -4.77 -20.97 8.64
CA ARG A 200 -5.59 -21.65 9.66
C ARG A 200 -7.01 -21.93 9.16
N LYS A 201 -7.61 -21.01 8.39
CA LYS A 201 -8.97 -21.13 7.85
C LYS A 201 -9.11 -22.18 6.75
N ILE A 202 -8.05 -22.42 5.97
CA ILE A 202 -8.06 -23.41 4.88
C ILE A 202 -7.59 -24.81 5.30
N ARG A 203 -7.22 -25.01 6.58
CA ARG A 203 -6.81 -26.33 7.09
C ARG A 203 -7.93 -27.34 6.87
N MET A 204 -7.51 -28.56 6.55
CA MET A 204 -8.43 -29.66 6.25
C MET A 204 -8.46 -30.63 7.41
N THR A 205 -9.63 -31.22 7.64
CA THR A 205 -9.79 -32.40 8.48
C THR A 205 -9.38 -33.67 7.71
N PRO A 206 -9.05 -34.77 8.40
CA PRO A 206 -8.72 -36.03 7.72
C PRO A 206 -9.84 -36.57 6.83
N SER A 207 -11.11 -36.33 7.18
CA SER A 207 -12.26 -36.70 6.38
C SER A 207 -12.36 -35.88 5.10
N GLU A 208 -12.28 -34.54 5.19
CA GLU A 208 -12.28 -33.64 4.04
C GLU A 208 -11.14 -33.97 3.06
N PHE A 209 -9.95 -34.30 3.58
CA PHE A 209 -8.81 -34.66 2.75
C PHE A 209 -9.05 -35.96 1.95
N ARG A 210 -9.65 -36.99 2.58
CA ARG A 210 -9.99 -38.24 1.88
C ARG A 210 -11.05 -38.00 0.81
N GLU A 211 -12.02 -37.14 1.08
CA GLU A 211 -13.09 -36.78 0.15
C GLU A 211 -12.55 -36.01 -1.05
N GLU A 212 -11.63 -35.07 -0.84
CA GLU A 212 -10.96 -34.34 -1.91
C GLU A 212 -10.07 -35.26 -2.76
N LEU A 213 -9.38 -36.24 -2.15
CA LEU A 213 -8.63 -37.25 -2.89
C LEU A 213 -9.55 -38.16 -3.72
N ARG A 214 -10.74 -38.49 -3.23
CA ARG A 214 -11.74 -39.25 -4.00
C ARG A 214 -12.26 -38.43 -5.17
N SER A 215 -12.58 -37.14 -4.97
CA SER A 215 -13.05 -36.27 -6.06
C SER A 215 -11.98 -36.05 -7.13
N LEU A 216 -10.71 -35.90 -6.75
CA LEU A 216 -9.58 -35.82 -7.69
C LEU A 216 -9.42 -37.08 -8.55
N ARG A 217 -9.71 -38.27 -7.99
CA ARG A 217 -9.70 -39.54 -8.75
C ARG A 217 -10.91 -39.72 -9.67
N ALA A 218 -12.03 -39.07 -9.35
CA ALA A 218 -13.26 -39.08 -10.14
C ALA A 218 -13.26 -38.03 -11.25
N ASP A 219 -12.44 -36.98 -11.16
CA ASP A 219 -12.37 -35.87 -12.12
C ASP A 219 -11.81 -36.36 -13.48
N PRO A 220 -12.61 -36.32 -14.57
CA PRO A 220 -12.19 -36.86 -15.87
C PRO A 220 -10.92 -36.19 -16.40
N LYS A 221 -10.63 -34.93 -16.05
CA LYS A 221 -9.41 -34.21 -16.43
C LYS A 221 -8.11 -34.88 -15.97
N VAL A 222 -8.12 -35.63 -14.87
CA VAL A 222 -6.93 -36.36 -14.36
C VAL A 222 -6.71 -37.68 -15.10
N ARG A 223 -7.77 -38.27 -15.70
CA ARG A 223 -7.64 -39.49 -16.51
C ARG A 223 -6.95 -39.24 -17.86
N TRP A 224 -7.12 -38.05 -18.44
CA TRP A 224 -6.49 -37.71 -19.73
C TRP A 224 -4.99 -37.46 -19.64
N GLN A 225 -4.48 -36.91 -18.52
CA GLN A 225 -3.04 -36.67 -18.33
C GLN A 225 -2.21 -37.93 -18.08
N ARG A 226 -2.84 -39.11 -17.92
CA ARG A 226 -2.11 -40.38 -17.73
C ARG A 226 -2.11 -41.26 -18.98
N ASN A 227 -2.81 -40.85 -20.05
CA ASN A 227 -2.99 -41.61 -21.29
C ASN A 227 -2.42 -40.87 -22.53
N GLY A 228 -1.48 -39.94 -22.35
CA GLY A 228 -0.68 -39.35 -23.43
C GLY A 228 0.79 -39.46 -23.06
#